data_AF-A0A031WJU2-F1
#
_entry.id   AF-A0A031WJU2-F1
#
_cell.length_a   1.000
_cell.length_b   1.000
_cell.length_c   1.000
_cell.angle_alpha   90.00
_cell.angle_beta   90.00
_cell.angle_gamma   90.00
#
_symmetry.space_group_name_H-M   'P 1'
#
loop_
_entity.id
_entity.type
_entity.pdbx_description
1 polymer ?
#
loop_
_entity_poly.entity_id
_entity_poly.type
_entity_poly.pdbx_seq_one_letter_code
_entity_poly.pdbx_strand_id
1 'polypeptide(L)'
;MTYPVLKGAGYVLIHTPDMIVQNGSTCTVERATNPDSEFLKEVSNHIRSYEDVVNYMPNQVYIGNRRPEELRDLPMPWCEQKIEGTRNGKFGEIMPQDEFIALMQISDAFDLVKLSQEFIDEVKPKIENNYPEIAPFVGKLKGDDIEEGKELVATHIAEGLYHDGKFVGYVKRAHDVDVNLNAHTMFENLVVKASGVLSAIQMLRHSKIDPAEIDYVIECSEEACGDINQRGGGNFAKSIAEIAGLQNATGSDTRGFCAAPTHALIQAAALVKAGIHKNVMVVAGGASAKLGMNAKDHVKKGLPVLEDVVGGFAVLVSENDGVNPVIRTDLTGKHTVGTGSSPQAVMTALITSGLDRANLKITDVDVYSVEMQNPDITKPAGAGDVPEANYKMIGALAVKRGDLEKKELKDFVSNKGLPGWAPTQGHIPSGAPYIGFLIDDLTTGNRNRAMIVGKGSLFLGRMTNLFDGVSFIAERNTGVTEETSGISKDEIKKIIAESMKKLALDMLEE
;
A
#
# COMPACT_ATOMS: atom_id res chain seq x y z
N MET A 1 20.11 12.33 18.15
CA MET A 1 18.75 12.24 17.59
C MET A 1 18.75 11.21 16.50
N THR A 2 18.36 10.00 16.88
CA THR A 2 18.10 8.91 15.95
C THR A 2 16.80 9.16 15.19
N TYR A 3 16.75 8.66 13.96
CA TYR A 3 15.56 8.67 13.12
C TYR A 3 15.09 7.22 12.94
N PRO A 4 13.78 6.95 13.00
CA PRO A 4 13.24 5.64 12.66
C PRO A 4 13.65 5.20 11.26
N VAL A 5 13.66 3.90 11.02
CA VAL A 5 14.10 3.32 9.75
C VAL A 5 12.98 2.58 9.03
N LEU A 6 13.08 2.51 7.71
CA LEU A 6 12.27 1.64 6.86
C LEU A 6 12.95 0.27 6.82
N LYS A 7 12.47 -0.69 7.61
CA LYS A 7 13.15 -1.98 7.84
C LYS A 7 12.73 -3.08 6.86
N GLY A 8 11.53 -3.00 6.30
CA GLY A 8 11.03 -4.00 5.37
C GLY A 8 9.76 -3.54 4.65
N ALA A 9 9.48 -4.19 3.53
CA ALA A 9 8.27 -3.96 2.75
C ALA A 9 7.74 -5.29 2.18
N GLY A 10 6.42 -5.38 2.04
CA GLY A 10 5.70 -6.47 1.39
C GLY A 10 4.66 -5.90 0.43
N TYR A 11 4.44 -6.57 -0.70
CA TYR A 11 3.50 -6.14 -1.73
C TYR A 11 2.66 -7.33 -2.21
N VAL A 12 1.42 -7.07 -2.57
CA VAL A 12 0.54 -8.10 -3.13
C VAL A 12 -0.23 -7.56 -4.32
N LEU A 13 -0.42 -8.43 -5.30
CA LEU A 13 -1.41 -8.27 -6.35
C LEU A 13 -2.29 -9.52 -6.31
N ILE A 14 -3.60 -9.35 -6.36
CA ILE A 14 -4.54 -10.46 -6.28
C ILE A 14 -5.41 -10.38 -7.50
N HIS A 15 -5.29 -11.34 -8.41
CA HIS A 15 -6.08 -11.38 -9.64
C HIS A 15 -7.51 -11.81 -9.31
N THR A 16 -8.49 -10.93 -9.55
CA THR A 16 -9.90 -11.15 -9.21
C THR A 16 -10.82 -10.90 -10.42
N PRO A 17 -10.70 -11.69 -11.49
CA PRO A 17 -11.40 -11.48 -12.76
C PRO A 17 -12.92 -11.40 -12.61
N ASP A 18 -13.54 -12.29 -11.83
CA ASP A 18 -14.99 -12.30 -11.65
C ASP A 18 -15.47 -11.06 -10.87
N MET A 19 -14.68 -10.59 -9.91
CA MET A 19 -15.04 -9.40 -9.12
C MET A 19 -15.08 -8.12 -9.97
N ILE A 20 -14.38 -8.07 -11.11
CA ILE A 20 -14.47 -6.95 -12.06
C ILE A 20 -15.90 -6.82 -12.59
N VAL A 21 -16.50 -7.94 -12.97
CA VAL A 21 -17.84 -7.98 -13.58
C VAL A 21 -18.93 -7.84 -12.52
N GLN A 22 -18.75 -8.49 -11.38
CA GLN A 22 -19.78 -8.60 -10.36
C GLN A 22 -19.79 -7.41 -9.38
N ASN A 23 -18.61 -6.92 -8.99
CA ASN A 23 -18.48 -5.96 -7.88
C ASN A 23 -17.79 -4.64 -8.28
N GLY A 24 -17.03 -4.63 -9.38
CA GLY A 24 -16.36 -3.45 -9.92
C GLY A 24 -17.34 -2.30 -10.22
N SER A 25 -17.02 -1.10 -9.76
CA SER A 25 -17.97 0.02 -9.77
C SER A 25 -18.51 0.36 -11.17
N THR A 26 -17.67 0.30 -12.20
CA THR A 26 -18.07 0.57 -13.59
C THR A 26 -19.11 -0.42 -14.10
N CYS A 27 -18.91 -1.71 -13.87
CA CYS A 27 -19.85 -2.76 -14.27
C CYS A 27 -21.15 -2.67 -13.47
N THR A 28 -21.06 -2.43 -12.16
CA THR A 28 -22.22 -2.27 -11.27
C THR A 28 -23.09 -1.08 -11.68
N VAL A 29 -22.47 0.08 -11.93
CA VAL A 29 -23.20 1.28 -12.38
C VAL A 29 -23.79 1.09 -13.78
N GLU A 30 -23.05 0.51 -14.72
CA GLU A 30 -23.57 0.25 -16.06
C GLU A 30 -24.75 -0.72 -16.02
N ARG A 31 -24.69 -1.78 -15.22
CA ARG A 31 -25.80 -2.73 -15.06
C ARG A 31 -27.06 -2.06 -14.53
N ALA A 32 -26.90 -1.12 -13.60
CA ALA A 32 -28.03 -0.37 -13.01
C ALA A 32 -28.62 0.69 -13.96
N THR A 33 -27.82 1.25 -14.87
CA THR A 33 -28.22 2.41 -15.69
C THR A 33 -28.45 2.07 -17.16
N ASN A 34 -27.80 1.04 -17.68
CA ASN A 34 -27.82 0.61 -19.08
C ASN A 34 -27.54 -0.90 -19.21
N PRO A 35 -28.46 -1.77 -18.75
CA PRO A 35 -28.24 -3.21 -18.62
C PRO A 35 -27.92 -3.93 -19.94
N ASP A 36 -28.39 -3.40 -21.07
CA ASP A 36 -28.18 -4.00 -22.41
C ASP A 36 -26.98 -3.40 -23.16
N SER A 37 -26.11 -2.65 -22.47
CA SER A 37 -24.97 -1.97 -23.08
C SER A 37 -24.03 -2.95 -23.80
N GLU A 38 -23.46 -2.50 -24.92
CA GLU A 38 -22.41 -3.25 -25.62
C GLU A 38 -21.19 -3.49 -24.73
N PHE A 39 -20.89 -2.56 -23.81
CA PHE A 39 -19.80 -2.73 -22.86
C PHE A 39 -19.99 -3.95 -21.96
N LEU A 40 -21.18 -4.16 -21.39
CA LEU A 40 -21.44 -5.31 -20.52
C LEU A 40 -21.39 -6.64 -21.27
N LYS A 41 -21.68 -6.65 -22.58
CA LYS A 41 -21.57 -7.84 -23.43
C LYS A 41 -20.12 -8.19 -23.76
N GLU A 42 -19.27 -7.17 -23.92
CA GLU A 42 -17.88 -7.34 -24.37
C GLU A 42 -16.87 -7.44 -23.23
N VAL A 43 -17.12 -6.84 -22.06
CA VAL A 43 -16.09 -6.69 -21.00
C VAL A 43 -15.43 -8.00 -20.60
N SER A 44 -16.18 -9.11 -20.54
CA SER A 44 -15.65 -10.43 -20.19
C SER A 44 -14.60 -10.95 -21.19
N ASN A 45 -14.69 -10.54 -22.46
CA ASN A 45 -13.71 -10.90 -23.50
C ASN A 45 -12.37 -10.15 -23.36
N HIS A 46 -12.33 -9.12 -22.52
CA HIS A 46 -11.16 -8.27 -22.28
C HIS A 46 -10.49 -8.53 -20.93
N ILE A 47 -11.01 -9.46 -20.12
CA ILE A 47 -10.41 -9.85 -18.85
C ILE A 47 -9.23 -10.79 -19.12
N ARG A 48 -8.09 -10.50 -18.49
CA ARG A 48 -6.86 -11.26 -18.67
C ARG A 48 -6.93 -12.61 -17.96
N SER A 49 -6.17 -13.59 -18.44
CA SER A 49 -5.93 -14.81 -17.68
C SER A 49 -4.97 -14.54 -16.50
N TYR A 50 -4.90 -15.45 -15.53
CA TYR A 50 -3.92 -15.35 -14.45
C TYR A 50 -2.48 -15.34 -15.00
N GLU A 51 -2.20 -16.14 -16.03
CA GLU A 51 -0.90 -16.18 -16.71
C GLU A 51 -0.54 -14.85 -17.35
N ASP A 52 -1.50 -14.17 -17.99
CA ASP A 52 -1.28 -12.84 -18.58
C ASP A 52 -0.97 -11.79 -17.49
N VAL A 53 -1.64 -11.87 -16.33
CA VAL A 53 -1.38 -11.00 -15.18
C VAL A 53 0.00 -11.26 -14.58
N VAL A 54 0.43 -12.52 -14.50
CA VAL A 54 1.79 -12.88 -14.07
C VAL A 54 2.83 -12.41 -15.08
N ASN A 55 2.58 -12.59 -16.37
CA ASN A 55 3.46 -12.21 -17.47
C ASN A 55 3.32 -10.74 -17.89
N TYR A 56 3.00 -9.86 -16.94
CA TYR A 56 2.89 -8.42 -17.18
C TYR A 56 3.99 -7.66 -16.44
N MET A 57 4.83 -6.93 -17.18
CA MET A 57 6.04 -6.31 -16.63
C MET A 57 5.79 -5.38 -15.43
N PRO A 58 4.79 -4.48 -15.43
CA PRO A 58 4.46 -3.67 -14.27
C PRO A 58 4.11 -4.47 -13.01
N ASN A 59 3.46 -5.63 -13.16
CA ASN A 59 3.15 -6.51 -12.03
C ASN A 59 4.42 -7.17 -11.50
N GLN A 60 5.32 -7.60 -12.39
CA GLN A 60 6.64 -8.14 -12.01
C GLN A 60 7.54 -7.08 -11.35
N VAL A 61 7.42 -5.81 -11.76
CA VAL A 61 8.02 -4.68 -11.02
C VAL A 61 7.35 -4.55 -9.65
N TYR A 62 6.02 -4.55 -9.54
CA TYR A 62 5.33 -4.35 -8.26
C TYR A 62 5.77 -5.34 -7.17
N ILE A 63 5.94 -6.62 -7.52
CA ILE A 63 6.40 -7.67 -6.59
C ILE A 63 7.94 -7.76 -6.46
N GLY A 64 8.68 -6.89 -7.13
CA GLY A 64 10.13 -6.73 -6.97
C GLY A 64 11.02 -7.64 -7.82
N ASN A 65 10.49 -8.37 -8.81
CA ASN A 65 11.29 -9.21 -9.71
C ASN A 65 12.07 -8.42 -10.77
N ARG A 66 11.62 -7.19 -11.02
CA ARG A 66 12.23 -6.24 -11.95
C ARG A 66 12.32 -4.87 -11.29
N ARG A 67 13.24 -4.04 -11.77
CA ARG A 67 13.37 -2.64 -11.37
C ARG A 67 12.44 -1.75 -12.22
N PRO A 68 11.84 -0.69 -11.66
CA PRO A 68 10.97 0.22 -12.40
C PRO A 68 11.64 0.86 -13.61
N GLU A 69 12.94 1.10 -13.54
CA GLU A 69 13.71 1.71 -14.61
C GLU A 69 13.69 0.89 -15.90
N GLU A 70 13.62 -0.44 -15.79
CA GLU A 70 13.57 -1.38 -16.93
C GLU A 70 12.32 -1.19 -17.81
N LEU A 71 11.24 -0.60 -17.26
CA LEU A 71 10.03 -0.30 -18.02
C LEU A 71 10.27 0.73 -19.14
N ARG A 72 11.34 1.54 -19.05
CA ARG A 72 11.70 2.52 -20.09
C ARG A 72 12.23 1.85 -21.35
N ASP A 73 12.78 0.66 -21.22
CA ASP A 73 13.39 -0.08 -22.32
C ASP A 73 12.34 -0.84 -23.14
N LEU A 74 11.09 -0.89 -22.65
CA LEU A 74 9.97 -1.54 -23.31
C LEU A 74 9.07 -0.53 -24.03
N PRO A 75 8.66 -0.82 -25.28
CA PRO A 75 7.67 -0.01 -25.95
C PRO A 75 6.30 -0.15 -25.26
N MET A 76 5.58 0.95 -25.18
CA MET A 76 4.20 0.97 -24.69
C MET A 76 3.20 0.65 -25.84
N PRO A 77 2.05 0.03 -25.53
CA PRO A 77 1.65 -0.41 -24.20
C PRO A 77 2.40 -1.68 -23.75
N TRP A 78 2.72 -1.76 -22.46
CA TRP A 78 3.42 -2.90 -21.87
C TRP A 78 2.58 -4.17 -21.84
N CYS A 79 1.25 -4.05 -21.86
CA CYS A 79 0.33 -5.20 -21.91
C CYS A 79 0.40 -5.99 -23.23
N GLU A 80 0.99 -5.41 -24.28
CA GLU A 80 1.26 -6.10 -25.55
C GLU A 80 2.65 -6.75 -25.59
N GLN A 81 3.49 -6.51 -24.58
CA GLN A 81 4.84 -7.04 -24.53
C GLN A 81 4.86 -8.45 -23.96
N LYS A 82 5.69 -9.31 -24.56
CA LYS A 82 5.88 -10.68 -24.09
C LYS A 82 7.03 -10.72 -23.10
N ILE A 83 6.72 -11.00 -21.84
CA ILE A 83 7.72 -11.29 -20.82
C ILE A 83 7.39 -12.62 -20.14
N GLU A 84 8.37 -13.18 -19.45
CA GLU A 84 8.18 -14.33 -18.57
C GLU A 84 8.27 -13.83 -17.12
N GLY A 85 7.16 -13.95 -16.40
CA GLY A 85 7.02 -13.57 -15.00
C GLY A 85 6.85 -14.77 -14.08
N THR A 86 6.86 -14.52 -12.78
CA THR A 86 6.60 -15.54 -11.76
C THR A 86 5.56 -15.05 -10.76
N ARG A 87 4.85 -16.00 -10.12
CA ARG A 87 3.90 -15.73 -9.04
C ARG A 87 4.57 -14.97 -7.89
N ASN A 88 5.71 -15.47 -7.43
CA ASN A 88 6.45 -14.89 -6.30
C ASN A 88 7.52 -13.94 -6.80
N GLY A 89 7.82 -12.92 -5.99
CA GLY A 89 8.92 -12.03 -6.21
C GLY A 89 9.63 -11.61 -4.94
N LYS A 90 10.65 -10.75 -5.10
CA LYS A 90 11.53 -10.32 -4.00
C LYS A 90 10.78 -9.69 -2.84
N PHE A 91 9.69 -8.98 -3.13
CA PHE A 91 8.94 -8.22 -2.14
C PHE A 91 7.49 -8.68 -1.99
N GLY A 92 7.05 -9.72 -2.70
CA GLY A 92 5.63 -10.04 -2.71
C GLY A 92 5.21 -11.17 -3.62
N GLU A 93 3.91 -11.23 -3.90
CA GLU A 93 3.33 -12.23 -4.81
C GLU A 93 2.14 -11.72 -5.62
N ILE A 94 1.78 -12.51 -6.65
CA ILE A 94 0.55 -12.40 -7.43
C ILE A 94 -0.36 -13.60 -7.07
N MET A 95 -1.37 -13.39 -6.25
CA MET A 95 -2.30 -14.43 -5.79
C MET A 95 -3.44 -14.66 -6.81
N PRO A 96 -3.84 -15.92 -7.09
CA PRO A 96 -5.02 -16.23 -7.89
C PRO A 96 -6.33 -16.07 -7.11
N GLN A 97 -7.45 -15.94 -7.83
CA GLN A 97 -8.76 -15.61 -7.24
C GLN A 97 -9.29 -16.65 -6.25
N ASP A 98 -9.10 -17.93 -6.53
CA ASP A 98 -9.59 -19.03 -5.70
C ASP A 98 -9.02 -18.93 -4.28
N GLU A 99 -7.69 -18.82 -4.18
CA GLU A 99 -6.98 -18.64 -2.90
C GLU A 99 -7.45 -17.37 -2.18
N PHE A 100 -7.78 -16.30 -2.92
CA PHE A 100 -8.28 -15.07 -2.32
C PHE A 100 -9.69 -15.21 -1.73
N ILE A 101 -10.60 -15.89 -2.43
CA ILE A 101 -11.96 -16.16 -1.92
C ILE A 101 -11.88 -16.98 -0.63
N ALA A 102 -10.97 -17.96 -0.56
CA ALA A 102 -10.71 -18.69 0.68
C ALA A 102 -10.17 -17.78 1.79
N LEU A 103 -9.23 -16.88 1.46
CA LEU A 103 -8.70 -15.91 2.43
C LEU A 103 -9.77 -14.94 2.94
N MET A 104 -10.77 -14.60 2.13
CA MET A 104 -11.94 -13.83 2.58
C MET A 104 -12.73 -14.59 3.65
N GLN A 105 -12.99 -15.89 3.49
CA GLN A 105 -13.67 -16.69 4.52
C GLN A 105 -12.81 -16.85 5.79
N ILE A 106 -11.49 -17.00 5.66
CA ILE A 106 -10.58 -17.03 6.82
C ILE A 106 -10.60 -15.70 7.59
N SER A 107 -10.68 -14.60 6.85
CA SER A 107 -10.70 -13.24 7.40
C SER A 107 -12.05 -12.86 8.02
N ASP A 108 -13.09 -13.63 7.75
CA ASP A 108 -14.42 -13.42 8.29
C ASP A 108 -14.55 -13.95 9.72
N ALA A 109 -14.93 -13.06 10.63
CA ALA A 109 -15.14 -13.39 12.04
C ALA A 109 -16.63 -13.65 12.36
N PHE A 110 -17.54 -13.34 11.44
CA PHE A 110 -18.97 -13.28 11.68
C PHE A 110 -19.78 -14.28 10.82
N ASP A 111 -19.09 -15.21 10.15
CA ASP A 111 -19.72 -16.28 9.36
C ASP A 111 -20.69 -15.73 8.28
N LEU A 112 -20.28 -14.64 7.65
CA LEU A 112 -20.92 -13.97 6.52
C LEU A 112 -20.57 -14.61 5.18
N VAL A 113 -19.34 -15.12 5.03
CA VAL A 113 -18.84 -15.74 3.80
C VAL A 113 -19.23 -17.22 3.77
N LYS A 114 -20.11 -17.57 2.83
CA LYS A 114 -20.59 -18.93 2.59
C LYS A 114 -20.01 -19.45 1.29
N LEU A 115 -19.33 -20.60 1.34
CA LEU A 115 -18.66 -21.23 0.19
C LEU A 115 -19.15 -22.66 0.06
N SER A 116 -19.27 -23.17 -1.17
CA SER A 116 -19.62 -24.57 -1.39
C SER A 116 -18.54 -25.52 -0.86
N GLN A 117 -18.94 -26.72 -0.45
CA GLN A 117 -17.99 -27.76 -0.05
C GLN A 117 -17.02 -28.14 -1.19
N GLU A 118 -17.52 -28.21 -2.43
CA GLU A 118 -16.71 -28.51 -3.62
C GLU A 118 -15.56 -27.51 -3.78
N PHE A 119 -15.84 -26.20 -3.67
CA PHE A 119 -14.82 -25.16 -3.76
C PHE A 119 -13.79 -25.26 -2.62
N ILE A 120 -14.25 -25.54 -1.39
CA ILE A 120 -13.38 -25.68 -0.21
C ILE A 120 -12.42 -26.86 -0.38
N ASP A 121 -12.92 -28.00 -0.85
CA ASP A 121 -12.11 -29.21 -1.05
C ASP A 121 -10.96 -28.97 -2.06
N GLU A 122 -11.19 -28.12 -3.06
CA GLU A 122 -10.18 -27.75 -4.04
C GLU A 122 -9.14 -26.76 -3.49
N VAL A 123 -9.59 -25.69 -2.83
CA VAL A 123 -8.73 -24.56 -2.47
C VAL A 123 -7.98 -24.75 -1.15
N LYS A 124 -8.55 -25.51 -0.20
CA LYS A 124 -7.97 -25.67 1.14
C LYS A 124 -6.53 -26.23 1.12
N PRO A 125 -6.19 -27.26 0.34
CA PRO A 125 -4.81 -27.74 0.24
C PRO A 125 -3.85 -26.67 -0.31
N LYS A 126 -4.32 -25.80 -1.22
CA LYS A 126 -3.52 -24.68 -1.76
C LYS A 126 -3.19 -23.68 -0.64
N ILE A 127 -4.18 -23.32 0.17
CA ILE A 127 -3.99 -22.42 1.32
C ILE A 127 -3.04 -22.99 2.36
N GLU A 128 -3.22 -24.25 2.76
CA GLU A 128 -2.36 -24.92 3.75
C GLU A 128 -0.90 -24.99 3.28
N ASN A 129 -0.68 -25.20 1.98
CA ASN A 129 0.66 -25.25 1.40
C ASN A 129 1.29 -23.85 1.24
N ASN A 130 0.53 -22.88 0.75
CA ASN A 130 1.07 -21.57 0.37
C ASN A 130 1.15 -20.59 1.54
N TYR A 131 0.35 -20.77 2.61
CA TYR A 131 0.22 -19.83 3.72
C TYR A 131 0.26 -20.52 5.10
N PRO A 132 1.40 -21.13 5.48
CA PRO A 132 1.56 -21.73 6.79
C PRO A 132 1.36 -20.74 7.96
N GLU A 133 1.56 -19.43 7.73
CA GLU A 133 1.40 -18.37 8.73
C GLU A 133 -0.03 -18.26 9.28
N ILE A 134 -1.03 -18.65 8.47
CA ILE A 134 -2.45 -18.63 8.86
C ILE A 134 -3.00 -20.00 9.21
N ALA A 135 -2.13 -21.01 9.40
CA ALA A 135 -2.52 -22.36 9.83
C ALA A 135 -3.49 -22.39 11.03
N PRO A 136 -3.36 -21.54 12.07
CA PRO A 136 -4.32 -21.49 13.17
C PRO A 136 -5.76 -21.15 12.74
N PHE A 137 -5.94 -20.49 11.60
CA PHE A 137 -7.22 -20.02 11.09
C PHE A 137 -7.77 -20.88 9.94
N VAL A 138 -7.01 -21.85 9.42
CA VAL A 138 -7.47 -22.75 8.34
C VAL A 138 -8.73 -23.51 8.73
N GLY A 139 -8.94 -23.79 10.02
CA GLY A 139 -10.19 -24.40 10.53
C GLY A 139 -11.46 -23.56 10.31
N LYS A 140 -11.33 -22.28 9.94
CA LYS A 140 -12.45 -21.42 9.51
C LYS A 140 -12.92 -21.71 8.09
N LEU A 141 -12.09 -22.34 7.24
CA LEU A 141 -12.50 -22.79 5.91
C LEU A 141 -13.48 -23.94 6.03
N LYS A 142 -14.74 -23.66 5.72
CA LYS A 142 -15.85 -24.60 5.86
C LYS A 142 -16.81 -24.45 4.70
N GLY A 143 -17.18 -25.60 4.12
CA GLY A 143 -18.25 -25.65 3.14
C GLY A 143 -19.61 -25.46 3.79
N ASP A 144 -20.53 -24.88 3.04
CA ASP A 144 -21.93 -24.68 3.39
C ASP A 144 -22.82 -25.04 2.20
N ASP A 145 -24.13 -25.18 2.44
CA ASP A 145 -25.11 -25.24 1.36
C ASP A 145 -25.33 -23.81 0.82
N ILE A 146 -25.08 -23.63 -0.47
CA ILE A 146 -25.14 -22.32 -1.13
C ILE A 146 -26.35 -22.16 -2.05
N GLU A 147 -27.27 -23.14 -2.10
CA GLU A 147 -28.42 -23.09 -3.01
C GLU A 147 -29.35 -21.91 -2.71
N GLU A 148 -29.64 -21.64 -1.43
CA GLU A 148 -30.42 -20.46 -1.01
C GLU A 148 -29.71 -19.14 -1.37
N GLY A 149 -28.38 -19.16 -1.49
CA GLY A 149 -27.56 -18.00 -1.83
C GLY A 149 -27.91 -17.38 -3.18
N LYS A 150 -28.35 -18.18 -4.17
CA LYS A 150 -28.71 -17.69 -5.51
C LYS A 150 -29.89 -16.72 -5.45
N GLU A 151 -30.92 -17.04 -4.69
CA GLU A 151 -32.09 -16.17 -4.50
C GLU A 151 -31.74 -14.92 -3.68
N LEU A 152 -30.89 -15.06 -2.66
CA LEU A 152 -30.43 -13.92 -1.85
C LEU A 152 -29.63 -12.91 -2.68
N VAL A 153 -28.81 -13.39 -3.62
CA VAL A 153 -28.07 -12.53 -4.55
C VAL A 153 -29.01 -11.88 -5.56
N ALA A 154 -29.96 -12.63 -6.13
CA ALA A 154 -30.96 -12.10 -7.07
C ALA A 154 -31.84 -11.01 -6.43
N THR A 155 -32.07 -11.09 -5.11
CA THR A 155 -32.85 -10.11 -4.33
C THR A 155 -32.00 -9.03 -3.66
N HIS A 156 -30.69 -8.95 -3.96
CA HIS A 156 -29.74 -7.97 -3.41
C HIS A 156 -29.59 -7.98 -1.87
N ILE A 157 -29.83 -9.14 -1.26
CA ILE A 157 -29.65 -9.37 0.19
C ILE A 157 -28.23 -9.88 0.48
N ALA A 158 -27.58 -10.48 -0.52
CA ALA A 158 -26.20 -10.98 -0.49
C ALA A 158 -25.41 -10.54 -1.73
N GLU A 159 -24.08 -10.58 -1.63
CA GLU A 159 -23.16 -10.40 -2.77
C GLU A 159 -22.65 -11.77 -3.22
N GLY A 160 -22.72 -12.08 -4.50
CA GLY A 160 -22.28 -13.39 -5.02
C GLY A 160 -20.77 -13.50 -5.14
N LEU A 161 -20.22 -14.69 -4.86
CA LEU A 161 -18.83 -15.06 -5.09
C LEU A 161 -18.76 -16.03 -6.25
N TYR A 162 -17.91 -15.72 -7.21
CA TYR A 162 -17.76 -16.48 -8.44
C TYR A 162 -16.29 -16.84 -8.69
N HIS A 163 -16.08 -18.01 -9.29
CA HIS A 163 -14.77 -18.44 -9.78
C HIS A 163 -14.93 -19.10 -11.14
N ASP A 164 -14.23 -18.56 -12.14
CA ASP A 164 -14.34 -18.97 -13.55
C ASP A 164 -15.79 -18.93 -14.05
N GLY A 165 -16.51 -17.87 -13.66
CA GLY A 165 -17.92 -17.68 -13.96
C GLY A 165 -18.89 -18.60 -13.21
N LYS A 166 -18.40 -19.54 -12.38
CA LYS A 166 -19.24 -20.44 -11.57
C LYS A 166 -19.57 -19.80 -10.23
N PHE A 167 -20.82 -19.89 -9.80
CA PHE A 167 -21.24 -19.48 -8.46
C PHE A 167 -20.66 -20.43 -7.42
N VAL A 168 -19.72 -19.95 -6.60
CA VAL A 168 -19.02 -20.77 -5.58
C VAL A 168 -19.41 -20.40 -4.16
N GLY A 169 -20.15 -19.31 -3.98
CA GLY A 169 -20.57 -18.85 -2.67
C GLY A 169 -21.18 -17.45 -2.67
N TYR A 170 -21.34 -16.86 -1.49
CA TYR A 170 -21.87 -15.52 -1.32
C TYR A 170 -21.44 -14.89 0.01
N VAL A 171 -21.55 -13.57 0.11
CA VAL A 171 -21.36 -12.78 1.33
C VAL A 171 -22.70 -12.24 1.80
N LYS A 172 -23.10 -12.60 3.01
CA LYS A 172 -24.32 -12.08 3.65
C LYS A 172 -24.14 -10.64 4.11
N ARG A 173 -25.25 -9.89 4.17
CA ARG A 173 -25.33 -8.70 5.03
C ARG A 173 -25.08 -9.07 6.50
N ALA A 174 -24.45 -8.17 7.24
CA ALA A 174 -24.25 -8.34 8.69
C ALA A 174 -25.43 -7.78 9.52
N HIS A 175 -26.33 -7.01 8.90
CA HIS A 175 -27.53 -6.51 9.56
C HIS A 175 -28.67 -6.28 8.55
N ASP A 176 -29.92 -6.38 9.01
CA ASP A 176 -31.08 -6.33 8.12
C ASP A 176 -31.43 -4.94 7.59
N VAL A 177 -31.13 -3.91 8.38
CA VAL A 177 -31.54 -2.52 8.09
C VAL A 177 -30.40 -1.51 8.16
N ASP A 178 -29.21 -1.92 8.60
CA ASP A 178 -28.08 -0.99 8.72
C ASP A 178 -27.38 -0.88 7.37
N VAL A 179 -27.40 0.32 6.81
CA VAL A 179 -26.86 0.60 5.48
C VAL A 179 -25.35 0.43 5.38
N ASN A 180 -24.61 0.53 6.49
CA ASN A 180 -23.16 0.31 6.53
C ASN A 180 -22.80 -1.16 6.81
N LEU A 181 -23.79 -2.01 7.11
CA LEU A 181 -23.63 -3.45 7.32
C LEU A 181 -24.42 -4.28 6.29
N ASN A 182 -24.76 -3.66 5.15
CA ASN A 182 -25.34 -4.37 4.01
C ASN A 182 -24.30 -5.30 3.33
N ALA A 183 -24.77 -6.19 2.46
CA ALA A 183 -23.91 -7.17 1.82
C ALA A 183 -22.76 -6.54 1.01
N HIS A 184 -23.05 -5.48 0.26
CA HIS A 184 -22.05 -4.72 -0.50
C HIS A 184 -20.91 -4.19 0.39
N THR A 185 -21.25 -3.56 1.52
CA THR A 185 -20.25 -2.98 2.43
C THR A 185 -19.48 -4.07 3.15
N MET A 186 -20.14 -5.17 3.53
CA MET A 186 -19.45 -6.31 4.14
C MET A 186 -18.51 -7.02 3.17
N PHE A 187 -18.91 -7.17 1.91
CA PHE A 187 -18.05 -7.69 0.85
C PHE A 187 -16.80 -6.84 0.69
N GLU A 188 -16.96 -5.51 0.55
CA GLU A 188 -15.83 -4.60 0.38
C GLU A 188 -14.89 -4.60 1.59
N ASN A 189 -15.44 -4.56 2.80
CA ASN A 189 -14.66 -4.67 4.03
C ASN A 189 -13.85 -5.98 4.08
N LEU A 190 -14.42 -7.10 3.63
CA LEU A 190 -13.73 -8.40 3.60
C LEU A 190 -12.63 -8.43 2.54
N VAL A 191 -12.84 -7.82 1.37
CA VAL A 191 -11.79 -7.68 0.33
C VAL A 191 -10.61 -6.86 0.87
N VAL A 192 -10.89 -5.72 1.52
CA VAL A 192 -9.86 -4.87 2.15
C VAL A 192 -9.11 -5.62 3.23
N LYS A 193 -9.84 -6.27 4.15
CA LYS A 193 -9.24 -7.04 5.24
C LYS A 193 -8.37 -8.18 4.73
N ALA A 194 -8.90 -9.03 3.84
CA ALA A 194 -8.19 -10.21 3.34
C ALA A 194 -6.92 -9.83 2.57
N SER A 195 -6.99 -8.81 1.71
CA SER A 195 -5.81 -8.33 0.97
C SER A 195 -4.79 -7.64 1.87
N GLY A 196 -5.25 -6.97 2.94
CA GLY A 196 -4.38 -6.42 3.99
C GLY A 196 -3.67 -7.51 4.80
N VAL A 197 -4.36 -8.62 5.13
CA VAL A 197 -3.76 -9.80 5.76
C VAL A 197 -2.63 -10.37 4.90
N LEU A 198 -2.89 -10.55 3.60
CA LEU A 198 -1.86 -11.04 2.68
C LEU A 198 -0.65 -10.10 2.61
N SER A 199 -0.90 -8.79 2.58
CA SER A 199 0.15 -7.77 2.59
C SER A 199 1.03 -7.86 3.85
N ALA A 200 0.42 -8.03 5.01
CA ALA A 200 1.13 -8.22 6.28
C ALA A 200 2.00 -9.49 6.26
N ILE A 201 1.46 -10.62 5.78
CA ILE A 201 2.18 -11.89 5.64
C ILE A 201 3.41 -11.72 4.74
N GLN A 202 3.27 -11.07 3.58
CA GLN A 202 4.40 -10.85 2.67
C GLN A 202 5.48 -9.97 3.32
N MET A 203 5.11 -8.92 4.05
CA MET A 203 6.08 -8.10 4.77
C MET A 203 6.83 -8.92 5.85
N LEU A 204 6.13 -9.77 6.62
CA LEU A 204 6.75 -10.66 7.61
C LEU A 204 7.77 -11.62 6.96
N ARG A 205 7.41 -12.24 5.83
CA ARG A 205 8.31 -13.12 5.06
C ARG A 205 9.61 -12.44 4.67
N HIS A 206 9.53 -11.18 4.24
CA HIS A 206 10.69 -10.45 3.70
C HIS A 206 11.52 -9.73 4.77
N SER A 207 10.89 -9.23 5.84
CA SER A 207 11.59 -8.57 6.94
C SER A 207 12.22 -9.55 7.94
N LYS A 208 11.69 -10.78 8.05
CA LYS A 208 12.11 -11.81 9.01
C LYS A 208 12.08 -11.34 10.47
N ILE A 209 11.25 -10.34 10.78
CA ILE A 209 10.96 -9.96 12.16
C ILE A 209 10.05 -11.00 12.81
N ASP A 210 10.22 -11.24 14.10
CA ASP A 210 9.24 -12.03 14.86
C ASP A 210 7.90 -11.25 14.89
N PRO A 211 6.78 -11.83 14.44
CA PRO A 211 5.45 -11.20 14.52
C PRO A 211 5.11 -10.65 15.92
N ALA A 212 5.63 -11.25 16.99
CA ALA A 212 5.41 -10.79 18.36
C ALA A 212 6.15 -9.48 18.72
N GLU A 213 7.15 -9.08 17.92
CA GLU A 213 7.87 -7.81 18.12
C GLU A 213 7.15 -6.60 17.54
N ILE A 214 6.09 -6.81 16.75
CA ILE A 214 5.25 -5.74 16.21
C ILE A 214 4.12 -5.46 17.18
N ASP A 215 4.12 -4.27 17.77
CA ASP A 215 3.19 -3.88 18.84
C ASP A 215 2.16 -2.82 18.40
N TYR A 216 2.31 -2.27 17.19
CA TYR A 216 1.32 -1.35 16.62
C TYR A 216 1.16 -1.52 15.11
N VAL A 217 -0.09 -1.42 14.65
CA VAL A 217 -0.45 -1.43 13.23
C VAL A 217 -1.19 -0.16 12.85
N ILE A 218 -0.78 0.49 11.76
CA ILE A 218 -1.52 1.57 11.11
C ILE A 218 -2.03 1.06 9.78
N GLU A 219 -3.35 0.98 9.62
CA GLU A 219 -3.95 0.61 8.35
C GLU A 219 -4.32 1.87 7.55
N CYS A 220 -4.11 1.87 6.23
CA CYS A 220 -4.21 3.10 5.43
C CYS A 220 -4.91 2.97 4.07
N SER A 221 -5.81 2.00 3.91
CA SER A 221 -6.73 1.94 2.76
C SER A 221 -7.78 3.05 2.79
N GLU A 222 -8.69 3.04 1.83
CA GLU A 222 -9.73 4.08 1.68
C GLU A 222 -11.02 3.76 2.44
N GLU A 223 -11.19 2.54 2.92
CA GLU A 223 -12.49 2.03 3.38
C GLU A 223 -12.74 2.29 4.86
N ALA A 224 -13.98 2.59 5.25
CA ALA A 224 -14.33 2.87 6.64
C ALA A 224 -15.36 1.86 7.15
N CYS A 225 -14.94 0.97 8.07
CA CYS A 225 -15.83 -0.05 8.63
C CYS A 225 -16.50 0.42 9.93
N GLY A 226 -17.66 -0.16 10.23
CA GLY A 226 -18.49 0.17 11.39
C GLY A 226 -19.96 0.35 11.01
N ASP A 227 -20.84 0.16 11.99
CA ASP A 227 -22.29 0.33 11.83
C ASP A 227 -22.69 1.81 11.71
N ILE A 228 -23.99 2.09 11.57
CA ILE A 228 -24.54 3.45 11.40
C ILE A 228 -24.16 4.42 12.53
N ASN A 229 -23.93 3.94 13.75
CA ASN A 229 -23.58 4.78 14.90
C ASN A 229 -22.08 5.07 15.00
N GLN A 230 -21.24 4.24 14.37
CA GLN A 230 -19.79 4.27 14.54
C GLN A 230 -19.01 3.98 13.25
N ARG A 231 -19.51 4.47 12.10
CA ARG A 231 -18.82 4.32 10.82
C ARG A 231 -17.42 4.94 10.87
N GLY A 232 -16.40 4.15 10.55
CA GLY A 232 -14.99 4.52 10.69
C GLY A 232 -14.42 4.33 12.09
N GLY A 233 -15.21 3.86 13.05
CA GLY A 233 -14.76 3.42 14.38
C GLY A 233 -14.41 1.93 14.43
N GLY A 234 -14.84 1.14 13.45
CA GLY A 234 -14.32 -0.20 13.22
C GLY A 234 -12.85 -0.12 12.78
N ASN A 235 -12.05 -1.11 13.18
CA ASN A 235 -10.59 -1.02 13.09
C ASN A 235 -10.02 -2.12 12.18
N PHE A 236 -9.70 -1.75 10.94
CA PHE A 236 -9.08 -2.68 9.99
C PHE A 236 -7.70 -3.11 10.46
N ALA A 237 -6.87 -2.21 10.96
CA ALA A 237 -5.52 -2.51 11.45
C ALA A 237 -5.51 -3.69 12.43
N LYS A 238 -6.37 -3.64 13.45
CA LYS A 238 -6.49 -4.68 14.47
C LYS A 238 -7.07 -5.97 13.90
N SER A 239 -8.05 -5.87 13.01
CA SER A 239 -8.64 -7.05 12.38
C SER A 239 -7.66 -7.78 11.45
N ILE A 240 -6.76 -7.05 10.79
CA ILE A 240 -5.69 -7.60 9.95
C ILE A 240 -4.61 -8.23 10.84
N ALA A 241 -4.20 -7.50 11.89
CA ALA A 241 -3.21 -7.96 12.86
C ALA A 241 -3.59 -9.30 13.50
N GLU A 242 -4.87 -9.49 13.81
CA GLU A 242 -5.42 -10.74 14.36
C GLU A 242 -5.10 -11.93 13.44
N ILE A 243 -5.46 -11.85 12.16
CA ILE A 243 -5.31 -12.96 11.21
C ILE A 243 -3.83 -13.13 10.80
N ALA A 244 -3.07 -12.04 10.72
CA ALA A 244 -1.64 -12.07 10.41
C ALA A 244 -0.77 -12.55 11.60
N GLY A 245 -1.35 -12.86 12.77
CA GLY A 245 -0.64 -13.42 13.90
C GLY A 245 0.18 -12.42 14.73
N LEU A 246 -0.13 -11.12 14.64
CA LEU A 246 0.55 -10.05 15.36
C LEU A 246 0.00 -9.92 16.79
N GLN A 247 0.23 -10.93 17.63
CA GLN A 247 -0.48 -11.12 18.91
C GLN A 247 -0.34 -9.96 19.91
N ASN A 248 0.78 -9.23 19.84
CA ASN A 248 1.05 -8.10 20.74
C ASN A 248 0.59 -6.75 20.17
N ALA A 249 0.07 -6.74 18.94
CA ALA A 249 -0.28 -5.50 18.27
C ALA A 249 -1.64 -4.96 18.72
N THR A 250 -1.69 -3.67 18.96
CA THR A 250 -2.91 -2.86 18.80
C THR A 250 -2.82 -2.09 17.49
N GLY A 251 -3.79 -1.23 17.16
CA GLY A 251 -3.70 -0.45 15.93
C GLY A 251 -4.79 0.59 15.75
N SER A 252 -4.66 1.37 14.69
CA SER A 252 -5.66 2.34 14.24
C SER A 252 -5.60 2.55 12.73
N ASP A 253 -6.65 3.15 12.19
CA ASP A 253 -6.80 3.38 10.76
C ASP A 253 -6.51 4.86 10.44
N THR A 254 -5.83 5.10 9.32
CA THR A 254 -5.52 6.42 8.76
C THR A 254 -6.18 6.57 7.40
N ARG A 255 -6.94 7.65 7.21
CA ARG A 255 -7.65 7.93 5.95
C ARG A 255 -7.19 9.27 5.37
N GLY A 256 -6.97 9.27 4.06
CA GLY A 256 -6.43 10.42 3.32
C GLY A 256 -6.35 10.19 1.81
N PHE A 257 -7.19 9.28 1.28
CA PHE A 257 -7.14 8.84 -0.13
C PHE A 257 -5.71 8.41 -0.52
N CYS A 258 -5.20 8.78 -1.70
CA CYS A 258 -3.82 8.45 -2.09
C CYS A 258 -2.72 9.11 -1.25
N ALA A 259 -3.04 10.04 -0.34
CA ALA A 259 -2.08 10.57 0.62
C ALA A 259 -1.95 9.70 1.89
N ALA A 260 -2.91 8.80 2.16
CA ALA A 260 -2.98 8.02 3.38
C ALA A 260 -1.71 7.20 3.68
N PRO A 261 -1.06 6.52 2.71
CA PRO A 261 0.19 5.80 2.95
C PRO A 261 1.31 6.69 3.49
N THR A 262 1.50 7.86 2.91
CA THR A 262 2.54 8.79 3.35
C THR A 262 2.22 9.40 4.72
N HIS A 263 0.94 9.67 5.02
CA HIS A 263 0.50 10.03 6.36
C HIS A 263 0.83 8.93 7.37
N ALA A 264 0.45 7.68 7.08
CA ALA A 264 0.66 6.54 7.96
C ALA A 264 2.15 6.28 8.24
N LEU A 265 3.03 6.42 7.24
CA LEU A 265 4.47 6.29 7.43
C LEU A 265 5.06 7.40 8.30
N ILE A 266 4.60 8.65 8.13
CA ILE A 266 5.02 9.77 9.00
C ILE A 266 4.54 9.54 10.44
N GLN A 267 3.30 9.05 10.62
CA GLN A 267 2.76 8.72 11.94
C GLN A 267 3.51 7.56 12.59
N ALA A 268 3.77 6.47 11.87
CA ALA A 268 4.57 5.34 12.34
C ALA A 268 5.96 5.80 12.78
N ALA A 269 6.63 6.63 11.95
CA ALA A 269 7.92 7.21 12.31
C ALA A 269 7.81 8.11 13.56
N ALA A 270 6.74 8.88 13.72
CA ALA A 270 6.54 9.70 14.92
C ALA A 270 6.36 8.84 16.18
N LEU A 271 5.57 7.77 16.12
CA LEU A 271 5.37 6.84 17.23
C LEU A 271 6.66 6.15 17.66
N VAL A 272 7.45 5.68 16.68
CA VAL A 272 8.76 5.07 16.94
C VAL A 272 9.74 6.08 17.52
N LYS A 273 9.83 7.27 16.93
CA LYS A 273 10.74 8.33 17.41
C LYS A 273 10.40 8.81 18.81
N ALA A 274 9.13 8.76 19.19
CA ALA A 274 8.67 9.10 20.54
C ALA A 274 8.97 8.00 21.58
N GLY A 275 9.42 6.82 21.16
CA GLY A 275 9.64 5.67 22.04
C GLY A 275 8.35 5.03 22.55
N ILE A 276 7.21 5.29 21.89
CA ILE A 276 5.91 4.70 22.26
C ILE A 276 5.85 3.24 21.79
N HIS A 277 6.36 2.97 20.59
CA HIS A 277 6.40 1.66 19.96
C HIS A 277 7.77 1.43 19.34
N LYS A 278 8.22 0.17 19.32
CA LYS A 278 9.51 -0.18 18.70
C LYS A 278 9.37 -0.51 17.23
N ASN A 279 8.29 -1.19 16.87
CA ASN A 279 8.03 -1.67 15.53
C ASN A 279 6.58 -1.39 15.17
N VAL A 280 6.38 -0.51 14.20
CA VAL A 280 5.06 -0.15 13.70
C VAL A 280 4.93 -0.66 12.28
N MET A 281 3.92 -1.50 12.04
CA MET A 281 3.56 -1.93 10.68
C MET A 281 2.56 -0.94 10.10
N VAL A 282 2.89 -0.36 8.93
CA VAL A 282 1.91 0.31 8.08
C VAL A 282 1.40 -0.71 7.07
N VAL A 283 0.09 -0.88 6.94
CA VAL A 283 -0.52 -1.89 6.04
C VAL A 283 -1.69 -1.30 5.26
N ALA A 284 -1.93 -1.81 4.05
CA ALA A 284 -3.12 -1.49 3.28
C ALA A 284 -3.51 -2.66 2.37
N GLY A 285 -4.82 -2.96 2.35
CA GLY A 285 -5.46 -3.82 1.37
C GLY A 285 -6.23 -3.01 0.33
N GLY A 286 -6.63 -3.67 -0.76
CA GLY A 286 -7.33 -3.04 -1.88
C GLY A 286 -8.86 -3.19 -1.79
N ALA A 287 -9.54 -2.55 -2.74
CA ALA A 287 -10.98 -2.37 -2.80
C ALA A 287 -11.54 -2.96 -4.10
N SER A 288 -12.63 -3.72 -4.05
CA SER A 288 -13.27 -4.27 -5.25
C SER A 288 -13.91 -3.17 -6.10
N ALA A 289 -14.33 -2.07 -5.48
CA ALA A 289 -14.92 -0.93 -6.19
C ALA A 289 -13.97 -0.30 -7.23
N LYS A 290 -12.65 -0.48 -7.08
CA LYS A 290 -11.64 0.04 -8.01
C LYS A 290 -11.35 -0.89 -9.19
N LEU A 291 -11.85 -2.11 -9.16
CA LEU A 291 -11.69 -3.06 -10.26
C LEU A 291 -12.48 -2.59 -11.49
N GLY A 292 -11.82 -2.62 -12.65
CA GLY A 292 -12.39 -2.19 -13.93
C GLY A 292 -12.83 -0.73 -13.99
N MET A 293 -12.30 0.15 -13.15
CA MET A 293 -12.74 1.56 -13.07
C MET A 293 -12.70 2.28 -14.44
N ASN A 294 -11.68 2.00 -15.25
CA ASN A 294 -11.50 2.53 -16.60
C ASN A 294 -11.77 1.47 -17.71
N ALA A 295 -12.42 0.35 -17.37
CA ALA A 295 -12.63 -0.76 -18.31
C ALA A 295 -13.36 -0.36 -19.59
N LYS A 296 -14.29 0.61 -19.53
CA LYS A 296 -14.97 1.14 -20.73
C LYS A 296 -13.99 1.72 -21.76
N ASP A 297 -13.00 2.48 -21.29
CA ASP A 297 -12.00 3.08 -22.16
C ASP A 297 -11.01 2.05 -22.69
N HIS A 298 -10.66 1.03 -21.90
CA HIS A 298 -9.85 -0.10 -22.35
C HIS A 298 -10.56 -0.89 -23.46
N VAL A 299 -11.79 -1.34 -23.20
CA VAL A 299 -12.62 -2.11 -24.16
C VAL A 299 -12.81 -1.32 -25.46
N LYS A 300 -13.17 -0.03 -25.37
CA LYS A 300 -13.35 0.84 -26.56
C LYS A 300 -12.07 0.94 -27.42
N LYS A 301 -10.89 0.78 -26.81
CA LYS A 301 -9.59 0.84 -27.48
C LYS A 301 -9.04 -0.54 -27.87
N GLY A 302 -9.80 -1.62 -27.65
CA GLY A 302 -9.34 -2.97 -27.94
C GLY A 302 -8.27 -3.49 -26.97
N LEU A 303 -8.10 -2.84 -25.81
CA LEU A 303 -7.12 -3.22 -24.80
C LEU A 303 -7.74 -4.15 -23.75
N PRO A 304 -6.94 -5.01 -23.10
CA PRO A 304 -7.41 -5.76 -21.93
C PRO A 304 -7.80 -4.81 -20.79
N VAL A 305 -8.68 -5.26 -19.90
CA VAL A 305 -8.96 -4.58 -18.64
C VAL A 305 -7.76 -4.77 -17.72
N LEU A 306 -7.04 -3.69 -17.44
CA LEU A 306 -5.80 -3.73 -16.66
C LEU A 306 -5.98 -3.43 -15.17
N GLU A 307 -7.20 -3.11 -14.75
CA GLU A 307 -7.59 -2.90 -13.36
C GLU A 307 -8.29 -4.15 -12.83
N ASP A 308 -7.60 -5.27 -12.98
CA ASP A 308 -8.04 -6.64 -12.71
C ASP A 308 -7.39 -7.24 -11.46
N VAL A 309 -6.61 -6.44 -10.74
CA VAL A 309 -5.93 -6.83 -9.51
C VAL A 309 -6.35 -5.97 -8.32
N VAL A 310 -6.64 -6.63 -7.20
CA VAL A 310 -6.67 -6.02 -5.87
C VAL A 310 -5.22 -5.91 -5.39
N GLY A 311 -4.76 -4.69 -5.15
CA GLY A 311 -3.40 -4.39 -4.75
C GLY A 311 -3.30 -4.11 -3.25
N GLY A 312 -2.17 -4.47 -2.65
CA GLY A 312 -1.89 -4.21 -1.25
C GLY A 312 -0.41 -3.99 -0.99
N PHE A 313 -0.08 -3.43 0.17
CA PHE A 313 1.29 -3.33 0.66
C PHE A 313 1.34 -3.32 2.19
N ALA A 314 2.50 -3.66 2.73
CA ALA A 314 2.85 -3.40 4.11
C ALA A 314 4.30 -2.94 4.24
N VAL A 315 4.60 -2.09 5.21
CA VAL A 315 5.92 -1.53 5.48
C VAL A 315 6.18 -1.57 6.98
N LEU A 316 7.38 -2.02 7.36
CA LEU A 316 7.82 -2.02 8.75
C LEU A 316 8.67 -0.79 9.03
N VAL A 317 8.23 0.01 10.00
CA VAL A 317 8.99 1.13 10.55
C VAL A 317 9.49 0.74 11.94
N SER A 318 10.80 0.85 12.15
CA SER A 318 11.47 0.40 13.37
C SER A 318 12.41 1.44 13.95
N GLU A 319 12.84 1.23 15.20
CA GLU A 319 13.97 1.95 15.79
C GLU A 319 15.22 1.90 14.90
N ASN A 320 16.07 2.91 15.01
CA ASN A 320 17.28 3.00 14.20
C ASN A 320 18.24 1.84 14.48
N ASP A 321 18.50 1.03 13.46
CA ASP A 321 19.41 -0.11 13.51
C ASP A 321 20.80 0.16 12.91
N GLY A 322 21.05 1.39 12.44
CA GLY A 322 22.31 1.78 11.80
C GLY A 322 22.50 1.25 10.38
N VAL A 323 21.53 0.52 9.81
CA VAL A 323 21.66 -0.13 8.50
C VAL A 323 20.58 0.34 7.53
N ASN A 324 19.33 0.28 7.97
CA ASN A 324 18.17 0.56 7.13
C ASN A 324 17.94 2.07 6.97
N PRO A 325 17.36 2.53 5.84
CA PRO A 325 17.28 3.95 5.54
C PRO A 325 16.42 4.70 6.56
N VAL A 326 16.90 5.87 6.95
CA VAL A 326 16.25 6.69 7.97
C VAL A 326 15.13 7.54 7.38
N ILE A 327 14.01 7.64 8.08
CA ILE A 327 12.91 8.56 7.79
C ILE A 327 13.22 9.90 8.46
N ARG A 328 13.55 10.93 7.67
CA ARG A 328 13.83 12.28 8.16
C ARG A 328 12.54 12.98 8.57
N THR A 329 12.06 12.67 9.78
CA THR A 329 10.84 13.25 10.38
C THR A 329 10.89 14.77 10.55
N ASP A 330 12.08 15.36 10.51
CA ASP A 330 12.31 16.80 10.47
C ASP A 330 12.16 17.42 9.06
N LEU A 331 12.22 16.60 8.00
CA LEU A 331 12.17 17.01 6.59
C LEU A 331 10.89 16.55 5.88
N THR A 332 9.74 16.80 6.50
CA THR A 332 8.42 16.56 5.92
C THR A 332 7.87 17.76 5.13
N GLY A 333 7.21 17.48 4.00
CA GLY A 333 6.37 18.46 3.31
C GLY A 333 4.90 18.28 3.69
N LYS A 334 4.12 19.37 3.64
CA LYS A 334 2.68 19.33 3.89
C LYS A 334 1.93 20.36 3.07
N HIS A 335 0.82 19.92 2.48
CA HIS A 335 -0.20 20.81 1.95
C HIS A 335 -1.06 21.29 3.13
N THR A 336 -1.23 22.61 3.25
CA THR A 336 -2.05 23.21 4.31
C THR A 336 -3.34 23.77 3.73
N VAL A 337 -4.36 23.95 4.56
CA VAL A 337 -5.61 24.63 4.17
C VAL A 337 -5.34 25.97 3.47
N GLY A 338 -4.33 26.72 3.92
CA GLY A 338 -3.93 28.00 3.34
C GLY A 338 -3.09 27.93 2.05
N THR A 339 -2.65 26.74 1.62
CA THR A 339 -1.83 26.57 0.40
C THR A 339 -2.63 26.82 -0.88
N GLY A 340 -3.96 26.68 -0.80
CA GLY A 340 -4.85 26.72 -1.97
C GLY A 340 -4.78 25.45 -2.81
N SER A 341 -5.49 25.42 -3.93
CA SER A 341 -5.67 24.22 -4.76
C SER A 341 -4.90 24.23 -6.09
N SER A 342 -4.09 25.27 -6.36
CA SER A 342 -3.32 25.30 -7.61
C SER A 342 -2.23 24.21 -7.62
N PRO A 343 -2.04 23.45 -8.73
CA PRO A 343 -1.05 22.39 -8.80
C PRO A 343 0.37 22.85 -8.43
N GLN A 344 0.77 24.05 -8.84
CA GLN A 344 2.08 24.60 -8.53
C GLN A 344 2.26 24.89 -7.03
N ALA A 345 1.24 25.42 -6.35
CA ALA A 345 1.31 25.69 -4.91
C ALA A 345 1.37 24.39 -4.10
N VAL A 346 0.54 23.41 -4.48
CA VAL A 346 0.55 22.07 -3.88
C VAL A 346 1.94 21.46 -4.02
N MET A 347 2.48 21.38 -5.24
CA MET A 347 3.80 20.80 -5.48
C MET A 347 4.92 21.56 -4.79
N THR A 348 4.85 22.89 -4.72
CA THR A 348 5.85 23.68 -3.97
C THR A 348 5.83 23.30 -2.48
N ALA A 349 4.64 23.23 -1.87
CA ALA A 349 4.51 22.90 -0.46
C ALA A 349 5.00 21.47 -0.13
N LEU A 350 4.72 20.50 -1.00
CA LEU A 350 5.14 19.11 -0.82
C LEU A 350 6.62 18.88 -1.09
N ILE A 351 7.21 19.57 -2.06
CA ILE A 351 8.60 19.29 -2.47
C ILE A 351 9.60 20.16 -1.71
N THR A 352 9.36 21.47 -1.61
CA THR A 352 10.43 22.39 -1.20
C THR A 352 10.49 22.60 0.31
N SER A 353 9.36 22.55 1.00
CA SER A 353 9.31 22.94 2.41
C SER A 353 10.20 22.10 3.32
N GLY A 354 10.31 20.79 3.05
CA GLY A 354 11.24 19.88 3.73
C GLY A 354 12.70 20.17 3.39
N LEU A 355 13.00 20.38 2.10
CA LEU A 355 14.34 20.68 1.60
C LEU A 355 14.89 22.01 2.12
N ASP A 356 14.06 23.05 2.15
CA ASP A 356 14.40 24.39 2.62
C ASP A 356 14.91 24.36 4.07
N ARG A 357 14.34 23.51 4.93
CA ARG A 357 14.77 23.36 6.34
C ARG A 357 16.14 22.71 6.50
N ALA A 358 16.57 21.93 5.51
CA ALA A 358 17.89 21.32 5.46
C ALA A 358 18.88 22.05 4.53
N ASN A 359 18.48 23.19 3.95
CA ASN A 359 19.24 23.89 2.91
C ASN A 359 19.65 22.96 1.74
N LEU A 360 18.76 22.06 1.36
CA LEU A 360 18.93 21.16 0.22
C LEU A 360 18.24 21.73 -1.03
N LYS A 361 18.80 21.43 -2.19
CA LYS A 361 18.20 21.73 -3.49
C LYS A 361 17.29 20.60 -3.94
N ILE A 362 16.39 20.89 -4.88
CA ILE A 362 15.60 19.84 -5.56
C ILE A 362 16.53 18.82 -6.26
N THR A 363 17.67 19.26 -6.78
CA THR A 363 18.64 18.37 -7.43
C THR A 363 19.41 17.45 -6.48
N ASP A 364 19.39 17.73 -5.17
CA ASP A 364 20.09 16.94 -4.14
C ASP A 364 19.31 15.68 -3.74
N VAL A 365 18.05 15.55 -4.15
CA VAL A 365 17.26 14.32 -4.03
C VAL A 365 17.58 13.43 -5.23
N ASP A 366 17.91 12.17 -5.01
CA ASP A 366 18.30 11.25 -6.09
C ASP A 366 17.10 10.70 -6.84
N VAL A 367 15.97 10.54 -6.15
CA VAL A 367 14.75 9.97 -6.72
C VAL A 367 13.51 10.52 -6.05
N TYR A 368 12.49 10.79 -6.86
CA TYR A 368 11.17 11.18 -6.41
C TYR A 368 10.17 10.05 -6.67
N SER A 369 9.54 9.54 -5.60
CA SER A 369 8.39 8.65 -5.70
C SER A 369 7.12 9.47 -5.47
N VAL A 370 6.33 9.60 -6.53
CA VAL A 370 5.15 10.47 -6.61
C VAL A 370 3.89 9.61 -6.82
N GLU A 371 2.87 10.12 -7.51
CA GLU A 371 1.74 9.30 -7.95
C GLU A 371 2.21 8.28 -9.02
N MET A 372 2.51 7.04 -8.60
CA MET A 372 3.15 5.97 -9.40
C MET A 372 2.17 5.19 -10.30
N GLN A 373 1.09 5.84 -10.73
CA GLN A 373 0.04 5.23 -11.57
C GLN A 373 0.62 4.64 -12.85
N ASN A 374 0.23 3.41 -13.18
CA ASN A 374 0.66 2.73 -14.38
C ASN A 374 0.13 3.43 -15.67
N PRO A 375 1.01 3.95 -16.54
CA PRO A 375 0.62 4.63 -17.77
C PRO A 375 -0.15 3.76 -18.78
N ASP A 376 0.00 2.44 -18.77
CA ASP A 376 -0.83 1.52 -19.57
C ASP A 376 -2.30 1.61 -19.18
N ILE A 377 -2.60 1.91 -17.91
CA ILE A 377 -3.97 2.06 -17.42
C ILE A 377 -4.50 3.47 -17.74
N THR A 378 -3.69 4.50 -17.44
CA THR A 378 -4.14 5.89 -17.42
C THR A 378 -4.13 6.59 -18.79
N LYS A 379 -3.21 6.23 -19.70
CA LYS A 379 -3.18 6.81 -21.06
C LYS A 379 -4.44 6.44 -21.85
N PRO A 380 -4.92 5.18 -21.86
CA PRO A 380 -6.20 4.83 -22.46
C PRO A 380 -7.39 5.60 -21.86
N ALA A 381 -7.40 5.85 -20.56
CA ALA A 381 -8.46 6.61 -19.89
C ALA A 381 -8.36 8.15 -20.08
N GLY A 382 -7.33 8.64 -20.79
CA GLY A 382 -7.15 10.06 -21.07
C GLY A 382 -6.45 10.87 -19.95
N ALA A 383 -6.05 10.23 -18.85
CA ALA A 383 -5.29 10.87 -17.77
C ALA A 383 -3.79 11.07 -18.10
N GLY A 384 -3.29 10.38 -19.13
CA GLY A 384 -1.90 10.53 -19.60
C GLY A 384 -0.88 9.83 -18.70
N ASP A 385 0.37 10.28 -18.75
CA ASP A 385 1.47 9.76 -17.92
C ASP A 385 1.58 10.58 -16.63
N VAL A 386 0.93 10.12 -15.56
CA VAL A 386 0.81 10.86 -14.31
C VAL A 386 2.16 11.02 -13.56
N PRO A 387 3.00 9.98 -13.44
CA PRO A 387 4.35 10.14 -12.89
C PRO A 387 5.18 11.15 -13.69
N GLU A 388 5.23 11.02 -15.03
CA GLU A 388 6.04 11.92 -15.88
C GLU A 388 5.59 13.38 -15.76
N ALA A 389 4.27 13.63 -15.69
CA ALA A 389 3.71 14.96 -15.48
C ALA A 389 4.16 15.57 -14.14
N ASN A 390 4.19 14.77 -13.08
CA ASN A 390 4.68 15.19 -11.76
C ASN A 390 6.18 15.53 -11.81
N TYR A 391 7.02 14.72 -12.46
CA TYR A 391 8.45 15.01 -12.58
C TYR A 391 8.75 16.28 -13.38
N LYS A 392 7.99 16.53 -14.46
CA LYS A 392 8.07 17.80 -15.19
C LYS A 392 7.76 18.99 -14.29
N MET A 393 6.78 18.85 -13.38
CA MET A 393 6.42 19.91 -12.44
C MET A 393 7.52 20.14 -11.39
N ILE A 394 8.10 19.07 -10.84
CA ILE A 394 9.23 19.15 -9.90
C ILE A 394 10.44 19.82 -10.58
N GLY A 395 10.80 19.39 -11.78
CA GLY A 395 11.90 19.99 -12.54
C GLY A 395 11.63 21.46 -12.90
N ALA A 396 10.40 21.82 -13.24
CA ALA A 396 10.02 23.22 -13.46
C ALA A 396 10.15 24.08 -12.18
N LEU A 397 9.84 23.51 -11.01
CA LEU A 397 10.11 24.17 -9.72
C LEU A 397 11.61 24.34 -9.47
N ALA A 398 12.44 23.35 -9.81
CA ALA A 398 13.90 23.45 -9.71
C ALA A 398 14.44 24.59 -10.58
N VAL A 399 13.96 24.71 -11.83
CA VAL A 399 14.33 25.81 -12.73
C VAL A 399 13.91 27.16 -12.15
N LYS A 400 12.69 27.26 -11.62
CA LYS A 400 12.19 28.50 -11.01
C LYS A 400 13.01 28.93 -9.80
N ARG A 401 13.57 27.98 -9.05
CA ARG A 401 14.41 28.21 -7.87
C ARG A 401 15.88 28.47 -8.19
N GLY A 402 16.30 28.25 -9.44
CA GLY A 402 17.71 28.31 -9.84
C GLY A 402 18.53 27.08 -9.42
N ASP A 403 17.86 25.98 -9.03
CA ASP A 403 18.49 24.71 -8.70
C ASP A 403 18.92 23.93 -9.96
N LEU A 404 18.28 24.21 -11.10
CA LEU A 404 18.42 23.50 -12.38
C LEU A 404 18.35 24.49 -13.55
N GLU A 405 19.14 24.32 -14.62
CA GLU A 405 18.94 25.10 -15.84
C GLU A 405 17.78 24.55 -16.68
N LYS A 406 17.04 25.42 -17.39
CA LYS A 406 15.89 25.01 -18.21
C LYS A 406 16.22 23.92 -19.24
N LYS A 407 17.44 23.91 -19.77
CA LYS A 407 17.90 22.93 -20.77
C LYS A 407 18.06 21.51 -20.19
N GLU A 408 18.25 21.40 -18.88
CA GLU A 408 18.48 20.14 -18.14
C GLU A 408 17.16 19.47 -17.71
N LEU A 409 16.01 20.09 -17.97
CA LEU A 409 14.71 19.60 -17.52
C LEU A 409 14.39 18.19 -18.01
N LYS A 410 14.77 17.86 -19.25
CA LYS A 410 14.53 16.53 -19.83
C LYS A 410 15.32 15.46 -19.07
N ASP A 411 16.59 15.74 -18.81
CA ASP A 411 17.50 14.82 -18.11
C ASP A 411 17.10 14.68 -16.63
N PHE A 412 16.57 15.74 -16.02
CA PHE A 412 15.99 15.66 -14.67
C PHE A 412 14.85 14.64 -14.60
N VAL A 413 13.90 14.70 -15.55
CA VAL A 413 12.75 13.77 -15.58
C VAL A 413 13.21 12.32 -15.74
N SER A 414 14.21 12.05 -16.60
CA SER A 414 14.72 10.69 -16.77
C SER A 414 15.55 10.19 -15.58
N ASN A 415 16.38 11.05 -15.00
CA ASN A 415 17.39 10.64 -14.01
C ASN A 415 16.84 10.64 -12.58
N LYS A 416 15.88 11.50 -12.27
CA LYS A 416 15.29 11.66 -10.92
C LYS A 416 13.88 11.09 -10.80
N GLY A 417 13.21 10.84 -11.93
CA GLY A 417 11.91 10.20 -11.98
C GLY A 417 11.99 8.68 -12.16
N LEU A 418 10.85 8.01 -12.04
CA LEU A 418 10.65 6.58 -12.27
C LEU A 418 9.41 6.37 -13.13
N PRO A 419 9.36 5.39 -14.05
CA PRO A 419 8.10 5.02 -14.69
C PRO A 419 7.07 4.61 -13.62
N GLY A 420 5.78 4.86 -13.85
CA GLY A 420 4.73 4.34 -12.98
C GLY A 420 4.41 2.89 -13.31
N TRP A 421 4.15 2.07 -12.30
CA TRP A 421 3.83 0.65 -12.48
C TRP A 421 2.66 0.18 -11.61
N ALA A 422 2.24 1.00 -10.64
CA ALA A 422 1.28 0.58 -9.64
C ALA A 422 -0.12 0.45 -10.25
N PRO A 423 -0.88 -0.59 -9.86
CA PRO A 423 -2.27 -0.75 -10.31
C PRO A 423 -3.16 0.35 -9.73
N THR A 424 -4.32 0.56 -10.34
CA THR A 424 -5.30 1.53 -9.84
C THR A 424 -6.07 0.98 -8.64
N GLN A 425 -5.54 1.26 -7.45
CA GLN A 425 -6.16 0.91 -6.18
C GLN A 425 -6.00 2.11 -5.25
N GLY A 426 -6.66 3.23 -5.55
CA GLY A 426 -6.75 4.39 -4.65
C GLY A 426 -5.43 4.83 -3.99
N HIS A 427 -5.14 4.30 -2.80
CA HIS A 427 -3.92 4.48 -2.00
C HIS A 427 -2.65 3.79 -2.53
N ILE A 428 -2.76 2.71 -3.31
CA ILE A 428 -1.63 1.95 -3.85
C ILE A 428 -0.75 2.78 -4.78
N PRO A 429 -1.25 3.51 -5.80
CA PRO A 429 -0.40 4.31 -6.68
C PRO A 429 0.10 5.63 -6.05
N SER A 430 0.15 5.72 -4.71
CA SER A 430 0.88 6.78 -4.01
C SER A 430 2.39 6.66 -4.23
N GLY A 431 3.21 7.40 -3.48
CA GLY A 431 4.66 7.21 -3.47
C GLY A 431 5.13 5.90 -2.79
N ALA A 432 4.24 5.17 -2.12
CA ALA A 432 4.57 3.97 -1.34
C ALA A 432 5.12 2.75 -2.12
N PRO A 433 4.73 2.47 -3.38
CA PRO A 433 5.25 1.32 -4.14
C PRO A 433 6.76 1.28 -4.27
N TYR A 434 7.42 2.44 -4.22
CA TYR A 434 8.88 2.53 -4.30
C TYR A 434 9.60 2.14 -2.99
N ILE A 435 8.92 1.97 -1.85
CA ILE A 435 9.58 1.81 -0.55
C ILE A 435 10.51 0.58 -0.49
N GLY A 436 10.11 -0.58 -1.02
CA GLY A 436 10.98 -1.76 -1.07
C GLY A 436 12.24 -1.51 -1.90
N PHE A 437 12.10 -0.82 -3.03
CA PHE A 437 13.21 -0.39 -3.88
C PHE A 437 14.10 0.65 -3.19
N LEU A 438 13.49 1.59 -2.47
CA LEU A 438 14.17 2.60 -1.67
C LEU A 438 15.05 1.94 -0.60
N ILE A 439 14.57 0.89 0.07
CA ILE A 439 15.36 0.12 1.04
C ILE A 439 16.61 -0.44 0.37
N ASP A 440 16.47 -1.11 -0.77
CA ASP A 440 17.63 -1.59 -1.54
C ASP A 440 18.59 -0.46 -1.90
N ASP A 441 18.06 0.61 -2.49
CA ASP A 441 18.86 1.66 -3.10
C ASP A 441 19.63 2.51 -2.08
N LEU A 442 19.03 2.71 -0.91
CA LEU A 442 19.62 3.50 0.18
C LEU A 442 20.42 2.65 1.16
N THR A 443 20.28 1.32 1.18
CA THR A 443 21.14 0.43 1.99
C THR A 443 22.34 -0.07 1.20
N THR A 444 22.15 -0.63 0.00
CA THR A 444 23.23 -1.24 -0.79
C THR A 444 23.42 -0.64 -2.19
N GLY A 445 22.41 0.06 -2.71
CA GLY A 445 22.47 0.68 -4.03
C GLY A 445 23.25 2.00 -4.08
N ASN A 446 23.01 2.78 -5.14
CA ASN A 446 23.79 3.98 -5.48
C ASN A 446 23.08 5.31 -5.15
N ARG A 447 21.92 5.27 -4.48
CA ARG A 447 21.17 6.47 -4.07
C ARG A 447 21.47 6.81 -2.62
N ASN A 448 21.32 8.08 -2.25
CA ASN A 448 21.51 8.58 -0.89
C ASN A 448 20.26 9.25 -0.33
N ARG A 449 19.40 9.82 -1.19
CA ARG A 449 18.15 10.46 -0.77
C ARG A 449 17.00 10.15 -1.71
N ALA A 450 15.88 9.76 -1.13
CA ALA A 450 14.62 9.59 -1.84
C ALA A 450 13.54 10.46 -1.19
N MET A 451 12.67 11.05 -1.99
CA MET A 451 11.47 11.73 -1.47
C MET A 451 10.23 10.93 -1.81
N ILE A 452 9.43 10.61 -0.79
CA ILE A 452 8.13 9.95 -0.93
C ILE A 452 7.05 11.01 -0.82
N VAL A 453 6.17 11.09 -1.82
CA VAL A 453 5.09 12.07 -1.90
C VAL A 453 3.75 11.36 -1.97
N GLY A 454 2.83 11.73 -1.08
CA GLY A 454 1.44 11.33 -1.10
C GLY A 454 0.55 12.53 -1.43
N LYS A 455 -0.40 12.36 -2.34
CA LYS A 455 -1.35 13.40 -2.74
C LYS A 455 -2.72 12.78 -2.96
N GLY A 456 -3.76 13.37 -2.38
CA GLY A 456 -5.13 12.86 -2.44
C GLY A 456 -6.12 13.90 -2.96
N SER A 457 -7.11 13.47 -3.73
CA SER A 457 -8.19 14.33 -4.23
C SER A 457 -9.39 14.29 -3.29
N LEU A 458 -9.41 15.14 -2.25
CA LEU A 458 -10.48 15.10 -1.23
C LEU A 458 -11.87 15.52 -1.75
N PHE A 459 -11.93 16.22 -2.88
CA PHE A 459 -13.20 16.65 -3.48
C PHE A 459 -14.13 15.49 -3.85
N LEU A 460 -13.60 14.28 -4.03
CA LEU A 460 -14.41 13.08 -4.26
C LEU A 460 -15.29 12.73 -3.06
N GLY A 461 -14.81 13.03 -1.84
CA GLY A 461 -15.60 12.89 -0.62
C GLY A 461 -16.71 13.94 -0.48
N ARG A 462 -16.75 14.96 -1.35
CA ARG A 462 -17.74 16.06 -1.35
C ARG A 462 -17.81 16.88 -0.05
N MET A 463 -16.73 16.85 0.74
CA MET A 463 -16.61 17.63 1.99
C MET A 463 -15.76 18.89 1.84
N THR A 464 -14.85 18.94 0.85
CA THR A 464 -13.96 20.06 0.59
C THR A 464 -13.47 20.03 -0.86
N ASN A 465 -13.15 21.19 -1.47
CA ASN A 465 -12.56 21.26 -2.81
C ASN A 465 -11.01 21.19 -2.80
N LEU A 466 -10.41 20.95 -1.63
CA LEU A 466 -8.96 20.90 -1.47
C LEU A 466 -8.40 19.55 -1.92
N PHE A 467 -7.11 19.55 -2.25
CA PHE A 467 -6.30 18.34 -2.23
C PHE A 467 -5.81 18.08 -0.81
N ASP A 468 -5.44 16.85 -0.53
CA ASP A 468 -4.56 16.51 0.58
C ASP A 468 -3.15 16.23 0.06
N GLY A 469 -2.15 16.35 0.92
CA GLY A 469 -0.83 15.87 0.58
C GLY A 469 0.22 16.10 1.66
N VAL A 470 1.12 15.14 1.75
CA VAL A 470 2.30 15.18 2.60
C VAL A 470 3.48 14.50 1.89
N SER A 471 4.68 14.78 2.36
CA SER A 471 5.89 14.11 1.88
C SER A 471 6.89 13.94 3.01
N PHE A 472 7.84 13.04 2.80
CA PHE A 472 9.04 12.95 3.65
C PHE A 472 10.26 12.58 2.81
N ILE A 473 11.43 12.85 3.36
CA ILE A 473 12.71 12.41 2.80
C ILE A 473 13.18 11.18 3.57
N ALA A 474 13.58 10.14 2.84
CA ALA A 474 14.37 9.06 3.38
C ALA A 474 15.83 9.24 2.97
N GLU A 475 16.75 8.93 3.87
CA GLU A 475 18.19 9.01 3.59
C GLU A 475 18.90 7.70 3.95
N ARG A 476 20.02 7.46 3.27
CA ARG A 476 20.95 6.40 3.65
C ARG A 476 21.36 6.56 5.11
N ASN A 477 21.33 5.45 5.84
CA ASN A 477 21.77 5.43 7.22
C ASN A 477 23.28 5.66 7.32
N THR A 478 23.73 6.48 8.27
CA THR A 478 25.14 6.76 8.49
C THR A 478 25.81 5.79 9.48
N GLY A 479 25.10 4.76 9.96
CA GLY A 479 25.60 3.83 10.96
C GLY A 479 25.56 4.35 12.40
N VAL A 480 24.98 5.54 12.61
CA VAL A 480 24.89 6.16 13.94
C VAL A 480 23.60 5.69 14.60
N THR A 481 23.71 4.66 15.42
CA THR A 481 22.70 4.31 16.42
C THR A 481 22.92 5.19 17.65
N GLU A 482 21.88 5.61 18.36
CA GLU A 482 22.08 6.24 19.67
C GLU A 482 22.77 5.21 20.56
N GLU A 483 23.96 5.55 21.07
CA GLU A 483 24.39 4.99 22.33
C GLU A 483 23.26 5.35 23.31
N THR A 484 22.57 4.35 23.82
CA THR A 484 21.71 4.51 25.00
C THR A 484 22.44 5.45 25.94
N SER A 485 21.74 6.49 26.39
CA SER A 485 22.16 7.46 27.40
C SER A 485 22.41 6.81 28.77
N GLY A 486 23.06 5.66 28.80
CA GLY A 486 23.77 5.11 29.93
C GLY A 486 25.22 5.58 29.77
N ILE A 487 25.61 6.47 30.68
CA ILE A 487 26.99 6.85 31.01
C ILE A 487 27.97 5.78 30.50
N SER A 488 28.84 6.15 29.57
CA SER A 488 29.78 5.19 28.96
C SER A 488 30.58 4.48 30.06
N LYS A 489 31.04 3.23 29.83
CA LYS A 489 31.89 2.52 30.81
C LYS A 489 33.11 3.36 31.25
N ASP A 490 33.60 4.23 30.37
CA ASP A 490 34.72 5.11 30.67
C ASP A 490 34.32 6.35 31.49
N GLU A 491 33.10 6.88 31.32
CA GLU A 491 32.55 7.88 32.24
C GLU A 491 32.24 7.27 33.62
N ILE A 492 31.71 6.05 33.70
CA ILE A 492 31.52 5.34 34.97
C ILE A 492 32.87 5.15 35.69
N LYS A 493 33.91 4.73 34.96
CA LYS A 493 35.27 4.62 35.51
C LYS A 493 35.81 5.97 35.98
N LYS A 494 35.56 7.06 35.25
CA LYS A 494 35.94 8.41 35.68
C LYS A 494 35.24 8.81 36.97
N ILE A 495 33.93 8.62 37.06
CA ILE A 495 33.14 8.94 38.26
C ILE A 495 33.64 8.12 39.46
N ILE A 496 33.86 6.80 39.28
CA ILE A 496 34.41 5.94 40.34
C ILE A 496 35.81 6.40 40.76
N ALA A 497 36.69 6.72 39.80
CA ALA A 497 38.04 7.18 40.09
C ALA A 497 38.06 8.53 40.82
N GLU A 498 37.18 9.47 40.44
CA GLU A 498 37.03 10.75 41.13
C GLU A 498 36.46 10.56 42.55
N SER A 499 35.46 9.68 42.73
CA SER A 499 34.94 9.34 44.05
C SER A 499 35.99 8.68 44.94
N MET A 500 36.78 7.73 44.41
CA MET A 500 37.88 7.10 45.17
C MET A 500 38.98 8.09 45.54
N LYS A 501 39.33 9.01 44.62
CA LYS A 501 40.33 10.04 44.88
C LYS A 501 39.86 11.01 45.97
N LYS A 502 38.58 11.37 45.97
CA LYS A 502 37.99 12.21 47.00
C LYS A 502 37.99 11.51 48.37
N LEU A 503 37.60 10.24 48.40
CA LEU A 503 37.58 9.44 49.63
C LEU A 503 39.00 9.25 50.20
N ALA A 504 40.02 9.08 49.35
CA ALA A 504 41.41 9.01 49.77
C ALA A 504 41.96 10.35 50.30
N LEU A 505 41.48 11.48 49.78
CA LEU A 505 41.82 12.81 50.29
C LEU A 505 41.16 13.06 51.64
N ASP A 506 39.88 12.69 51.79
CA ASP A 506 39.15 12.83 53.06
C ASP A 506 39.78 11.96 54.17
N MET A 507 40.34 10.78 53.83
CA MET A 507 41.07 9.91 54.78
C MET A 507 42.49 10.41 55.14
N LEU A 508 43.01 11.42 54.44
CA LEU A 508 44.29 12.07 54.77
C LEU A 508 44.10 13.34 55.61
N GLU A 509 42.85 13.79 55.78
CA GLU A 509 42.46 14.93 56.63
C GLU A 509 41.95 14.52 58.02
N GLU A 510 41.89 13.20 58.32
CA GLU A 510 41.90 12.63 59.68
C GLU A 510 43.32 12.21 60.09
#